data_AF-D4F483-F1
#
_entry.id   AF-D4F483-F1
#
_cell.length_a   1.000
_cell.length_b   1.000
_cell.length_c   1.000
_cell.angle_alpha   90.00
_cell.angle_beta   90.00
_cell.angle_gamma   90.00
#
_symmetry.space_group_name_H-M   'P 1'
#
loop_
_entity.id
_entity.type
_entity.pdbx_description
1 polymer ?
#
loop_
_entity_poly.entity_id
_entity_poly.type
_entity_poly.pdbx_seq_one_letter_code
_entity_poly.pdbx_strand_id
1 'polypeptide(L)'
;MAIPFNARAKDAALVVINFLQSPAAQARKADARIWGDPTILDVARLPAAQRQAFGQLPTLFPALPEPHPSWQEALEKTWQQRYGQ
;
A
#
# COMPACT_ATOMS: atom_id res chain seq x y z
N MET A 1 6.47 1.84 -2.17
CA MET A 1 7.31 2.37 -1.08
C MET A 1 8.47 3.14 -1.69
N ALA A 2 8.94 4.21 -1.06
CA ALA A 2 10.04 5.03 -1.55
C ALA A 2 10.92 5.50 -0.39
N ILE A 3 12.19 5.80 -0.68
CA ILE A 3 13.13 6.41 0.27
C ILE A 3 13.48 7.81 -0.26
N PRO A 4 13.21 8.89 0.51
CA PRO A 4 13.60 10.23 0.11
C PRO A 4 15.11 10.35 -0.13
N PHE A 5 15.51 11.17 -1.11
CA PHE A 5 16.92 11.33 -1.48
C PHE A 5 17.80 11.83 -0.32
N ASN A 6 17.22 12.63 0.59
CA ASN A 6 17.85 13.22 1.76
C ASN A 6 17.57 12.45 3.07
N ALA A 7 17.08 11.20 3.00
CA ALA A 7 16.87 10.39 4.20
C ALA A 7 18.19 10.17 4.97
N ARG A 8 18.17 10.49 6.27
CA ARG A 8 19.34 10.36 7.16
C ARG A 8 19.76 8.90 7.41
N ALA A 9 18.84 7.95 7.25
CA ALA A 9 19.05 6.53 7.52
C ALA A 9 18.48 5.64 6.40
N LYS A 10 19.13 5.66 5.22
CA LYS A 10 18.69 4.90 4.03
C LYS A 10 18.72 3.39 4.25
N ASP A 11 19.77 2.88 4.87
CA ASP A 11 19.93 1.44 5.12
C ASP A 11 18.85 0.91 6.06
N ALA A 12 18.53 1.66 7.12
CA ALA A 12 17.43 1.32 8.01
C ALA A 12 16.07 1.35 7.29
N ALA A 13 15.85 2.32 6.39
CA ALA A 13 14.64 2.37 5.59
C ALA A 13 14.50 1.13 4.68
N LEU A 14 15.61 0.64 4.10
CA LEU A 14 15.61 -0.61 3.34
C LEU A 14 15.25 -1.83 4.19
N VAL A 15 15.73 -1.92 5.43
CA VAL A 15 15.35 -3.00 6.36
C VAL A 15 13.83 -3.00 6.60
N VAL A 16 13.24 -1.84 6.83
CA VAL A 16 11.78 -1.71 7.03
C VAL A 16 11.02 -2.09 5.76
N ILE A 17 11.47 -1.64 4.59
CA ILE A 17 10.89 -2.01 3.29
C ILE A 17 10.90 -3.53 3.10
N ASN A 18 12.04 -4.19 3.38
CA ASN A 18 12.17 -5.64 3.27
C ASN A 18 11.22 -6.37 4.24
N PHE A 19 11.09 -5.87 5.46
CA PHE A 19 10.12 -6.39 6.42
C PHE A 19 8.68 -6.24 5.90
N LEU A 20 8.31 -5.07 5.38
CA LEU A 20 6.97 -4.82 4.84
C LEU A 20 6.67 -5.67 3.61
N GLN A 21 7.68 -6.08 2.84
CA GLN A 21 7.53 -7.01 1.72
C GLN A 21 7.52 -8.49 2.13
N SER A 22 7.76 -8.81 3.41
CA SER A 22 7.75 -10.20 3.86
C SER A 22 6.36 -10.85 3.71
N PRO A 23 6.29 -12.18 3.53
CA PRO A 23 5.01 -12.91 3.44
C PRO A 23 4.05 -12.63 4.59
N ALA A 24 4.55 -12.59 5.83
CA ALA A 24 3.71 -12.33 7.00
C ALA A 24 3.12 -10.91 7.00
N ALA A 25 3.92 -9.89 6.64
CA ALA A 25 3.44 -8.52 6.55
C ALA A 25 2.42 -8.35 5.41
N GLN A 26 2.70 -8.94 4.25
CA GLN A 26 1.80 -8.89 3.10
C GLN A 26 0.48 -9.65 3.34
N ALA A 27 0.52 -10.79 4.04
CA ALA A 27 -0.67 -11.53 4.43
C ALA A 27 -1.56 -10.71 5.38
N ARG A 28 -0.96 -10.04 6.38
CA ARG A 28 -1.70 -9.15 7.29
C ARG A 28 -2.30 -7.95 6.55
N LYS A 29 -1.57 -7.36 5.60
CA LYS A 29 -2.04 -6.24 4.76
C LYS A 29 -3.26 -6.65 3.92
N ALA A 30 -3.21 -7.83 3.33
CA ALA A 30 -4.26 -8.36 2.47
C ALA A 30 -5.54 -8.77 3.21
N ASP A 31 -5.51 -8.95 4.54
CA ASP A 31 -6.72 -9.26 5.31
C ASP A 31 -7.68 -8.07 5.30
N ALA A 32 -8.84 -8.25 4.66
CA ALA A 32 -9.89 -7.24 4.53
C ALA A 32 -10.49 -6.79 5.87
N ARG A 33 -10.33 -7.56 6.95
CA ARG A 33 -10.76 -7.15 8.30
C ARG A 33 -9.79 -6.18 8.95
N ILE A 34 -8.58 -6.01 8.39
CA ILE A 34 -7.52 -5.16 8.92
C ILE A 34 -7.27 -3.98 7.98
N TRP A 35 -6.92 -4.25 6.74
CA TRP A 35 -6.61 -3.23 5.74
C TRP A 35 -7.22 -3.58 4.39
N GLY A 36 -7.00 -4.81 3.89
CA GLY A 36 -7.60 -5.28 2.63
C GLY A 36 -6.89 -4.79 1.37
N ASP A 37 -5.72 -4.16 1.51
CA ASP A 37 -4.89 -3.79 0.36
C ASP A 37 -4.18 -5.06 -0.16
N PRO A 38 -4.34 -5.43 -1.45
CA PRO A 38 -3.79 -6.67 -1.98
C PRO A 38 -2.28 -6.81 -1.81
N THR A 39 -1.85 -8.07 -1.69
CA THR A 39 -0.43 -8.43 -1.63
C THR A 39 0.28 -8.16 -2.95
N ILE A 40 1.54 -7.75 -2.88
CA ILE A 40 2.44 -7.63 -4.05
C ILE A 40 3.17 -8.94 -4.39
N LEU A 41 3.03 -9.97 -3.55
CA LEU A 41 3.69 -11.25 -3.73
C LEU A 41 2.86 -12.17 -4.62
N ASP A 42 3.54 -12.91 -5.50
CA ASP A 42 2.98 -14.09 -6.13
C ASP A 42 2.88 -15.22 -5.09
N VAL A 43 1.71 -15.34 -4.47
CA VAL A 43 1.46 -16.32 -3.39
C VAL A 43 1.66 -17.75 -3.89
N ALA A 44 1.39 -18.05 -5.17
CA ALA A 44 1.52 -19.40 -5.70
C ALA A 44 2.98 -19.88 -5.70
N ARG A 45 3.94 -18.95 -5.78
CA ARG A 45 5.39 -19.22 -5.80
C ARG A 45 6.02 -19.28 -4.40
N LEU A 46 5.26 -18.99 -3.34
CA LEU A 46 5.77 -19.06 -1.98
C LEU A 46 5.88 -20.51 -1.47
N PRO A 47 6.84 -20.81 -0.57
CA PRO A 47 6.85 -22.05 0.19
C PRO A 47 5.51 -22.35 0.86
N ALA A 48 5.14 -23.63 0.97
CA ALA A 48 3.83 -24.05 1.50
C ALA A 48 3.52 -23.45 2.88
N ALA A 49 4.50 -23.43 3.81
CA ALA A 49 4.33 -22.86 5.14
C ALA A 49 4.02 -21.34 5.11
N GLN A 50 4.53 -20.60 4.13
CA GLN A 50 4.27 -19.17 3.99
C GLN A 50 2.94 -18.88 3.30
N ARG A 51 2.51 -19.76 2.39
CA ARG A 51 1.18 -19.67 1.74
C ARG A 51 0.04 -19.75 2.75
N GLN A 52 0.21 -20.56 3.81
CA GLN A 52 -0.79 -20.73 4.87
C GLN A 52 -1.12 -19.43 5.63
N ALA A 53 -0.21 -18.45 5.62
CA ALA A 53 -0.48 -17.15 6.23
C ALA A 53 -1.53 -16.33 5.44
N PHE A 54 -1.67 -16.59 4.14
CA PHE A 54 -2.65 -15.93 3.30
C PHE A 54 -3.99 -16.65 3.41
N GLY A 55 -5.00 -15.94 3.90
CA GLY A 55 -6.39 -16.38 3.88
C GLY A 55 -7.03 -16.16 2.51
N GLN A 56 -8.33 -15.82 2.52
CA GLN A 56 -9.00 -15.37 1.30
C GLN A 56 -8.43 -14.01 0.86
N LEU A 57 -7.81 -13.98 -0.32
CA LEU A 57 -7.31 -12.74 -0.91
C LEU A 57 -8.48 -11.85 -1.37
N PRO A 58 -8.34 -10.51 -1.24
CA PRO A 58 -9.35 -9.58 -1.72
C PRO A 58 -9.46 -9.64 -3.24
N THR A 59 -10.66 -9.41 -3.77
CA THR A 59 -10.90 -9.27 -5.20
C THR A 59 -10.18 -8.02 -5.72
N LEU A 60 -9.41 -8.16 -6.79
CA LEU A 60 -8.78 -7.04 -7.47
C LEU A 60 -9.79 -6.33 -8.37
N PHE A 61 -9.87 -5.00 -8.26
CA PHE A 61 -10.65 -4.16 -9.16
C PHE A 61 -9.76 -3.61 -10.28
N PRO A 62 -10.33 -3.30 -11.47
CA PRO A 62 -9.58 -2.62 -12.52
C PRO A 62 -9.03 -1.28 -12.04
N ALA A 63 -7.76 -1.01 -12.36
CA ALA A 63 -7.17 0.30 -12.07
C ALA A 63 -7.84 1.38 -12.93
N LEU A 64 -8.11 2.53 -12.32
CA LEU A 64 -8.58 3.74 -13.00
C LEU A 64 -7.39 4.69 -13.21
N PRO A 65 -7.41 5.50 -14.29
CA PRO A 65 -6.39 6.53 -14.46
C PRO A 65 -6.46 7.56 -13.33
N GLU A 66 -5.30 8.12 -13.00
CA GLU A 66 -5.22 9.26 -12.09
C GLU A 66 -6.08 10.42 -12.61
N PRO A 67 -6.75 11.18 -11.72
CA PRO A 67 -7.52 12.34 -12.13
C PRO A 67 -6.61 13.42 -12.74
N HIS A 68 -7.16 14.22 -13.66
CA HIS A 68 -6.43 15.33 -14.24
C HIS A 68 -5.98 16.31 -13.13
N PRO A 69 -4.73 16.83 -13.13
CA PRO A 69 -4.18 17.62 -12.02
C PRO A 69 -5.01 18.84 -11.62
N SER A 70 -5.74 19.45 -12.56
CA SER A 70 -6.63 20.59 -12.27
C SER A 70 -7.73 20.27 -11.26
N TRP A 71 -8.09 18.98 -11.08
CA TRP A 71 -9.06 18.57 -10.07
C TRP A 71 -8.53 18.77 -8.66
N GLN A 72 -7.23 18.61 -8.43
CA GLN A 72 -6.64 18.79 -7.10
C GLN A 72 -6.81 20.23 -6.63
N GLU A 73 -6.42 21.20 -7.45
CA GLU A 73 -6.58 22.63 -7.13
C GLU A 73 -8.04 23.01 -6.88
N ALA A 74 -8.95 22.52 -7.71
CA ALA A 74 -10.38 22.81 -7.59
C ALA A 74 -10.99 22.22 -6.30
N LEU A 75 -10.62 20.98 -5.96
CA LEU A 75 -11.07 20.30 -4.75
C LEU A 75 -10.50 20.98 -3.50
N GLU A 76 -9.21 21.28 -3.49
CA GLU A 76 -8.54 21.92 -2.35
C GLU A 76 -9.16 23.29 -2.05
N LYS A 77 -9.35 24.14 -3.07
CA LYS A 77 -10.01 25.43 -2.91
C LYS A 77 -11.39 25.31 -2.29
N THR A 78 -12.21 24.38 -2.80
CA THR A 78 -13.59 24.18 -2.32
C THR A 78 -13.62 23.59 -0.91
N TRP A 79 -12.69 22.69 -0.60
CA TRP A 79 -12.55 22.10 0.73
C TRP A 79 -12.20 23.16 1.77
N GLN A 80 -11.22 24.02 1.48
CA GLN A 80 -10.84 25.13 2.37
C GLN A 80 -12.00 26.09 2.63
N GLN A 81 -12.77 26.45 1.59
CA GLN A 81 -13.95 27.31 1.74
C GLN A 81 -15.01 26.71 2.67
N ARG A 82 -15.17 25.38 2.68
CA ARG A 82 -16.20 24.69 3.47
C ARG A 82 -15.74 24.31 4.87
N TYR A 83 -14.47 23.96 5.04
CA TYR A 83 -13.97 23.28 6.23
C TYR A 83 -12.69 23.90 6.82
N GLY A 84 -12.09 24.90 6.19
CA GLY A 84 -10.79 25.47 6.58
C GLY A 84 -10.81 26.47 7.73
N GLN A 85 -11.65 26.26 8.76
CA GLN A 85 -11.62 27.07 9.98
C GLN A 85 -10.34 26.83 10.79
#